data_AF-A0A535EST9-F1
#
_entry.id   AF-A0A535EST9-F1
#
_cell.length_a   1.000
_cell.length_b   1.000
_cell.length_c   1.000
_cell.angle_alpha   90.00
_cell.angle_beta   90.00
_cell.angle_gamma   90.00
#
_symmetry.space_group_name_H-M   'P 1'
#
loop_
_entity.id
_entity.type
_entity.pdbx_description
1 polymer ?
#
loop_
_entity_poly.entity_id
_entity_poly.type
_entity_poly.pdbx_seq_one_letter_code
_entity_poly.pdbx_strand_id
1 'polypeptide(L)' 'MKIGKITLDCALALEPDAATIECMARLQIAALERGGDLSIENASPALRGLIELCGLSEALRVEVQRQPE' A
#
# COMPACT_ATOMS: atom_id res chain seq x y z
N MET A 1 8.11 18.45 -10.94
CA MET A 1 7.92 18.45 -9.46
C MET A 1 8.13 17.04 -8.97
N LYS A 2 9.11 16.82 -8.09
CA LYS A 2 9.26 15.53 -7.42
C LYS A 2 8.23 15.44 -6.30
N ILE A 3 7.50 14.33 -6.20
CA ILE A 3 6.68 14.08 -5.01
C ILE A 3 7.51 13.27 -4.01
N GLY A 4 7.31 13.52 -2.72
CA GLY A 4 7.97 12.77 -1.66
C GLY A 4 7.33 11.40 -1.43
N LYS A 5 7.60 10.78 -0.28
CA LYS A 5 6.91 9.57 0.19
C LYS A 5 5.43 9.90 0.45
N ILE A 6 4.52 9.10 -0.11
CA ILE A 6 3.09 9.11 0.21
C ILE A 6 2.84 7.96 1.17
N THR A 7 2.14 8.23 2.28
CA THR A 7 1.73 7.19 3.23
C THR A 7 0.22 7.03 3.13
N LEU A 8 -0.25 5.79 2.94
CA LEU A 8 -1.66 5.43 2.95
C LEU A 8 -2.00 4.71 4.26
N ASP A 9 -2.73 5.37 5.16
CA ASP A 9 -3.29 4.71 6.33
C ASP A 9 -4.51 3.87 5.93
N CYS A 10 -4.42 2.57 6.15
CA CYS A 10 -5.45 1.58 5.80
C CYS A 10 -6.21 1.04 7.02
N ALA A 11 -6.17 1.70 8.17
CA ALA A 11 -6.84 1.22 9.38
C ALA A 11 -8.37 1.08 9.19
N LEU A 12 -8.95 1.90 8.31
CA LEU A 12 -10.38 1.92 8.00
C LEU A 12 -10.76 1.14 6.73
N ALA A 13 -9.81 0.45 6.09
CA ALA A 13 -10.07 -0.44 4.97
C ALA A 13 -10.59 -1.80 5.47
N LEU A 14 -11.86 -1.82 5.91
CA LEU A 14 -12.48 -2.96 6.59
C LEU A 14 -12.79 -4.13 5.65
N GLU A 15 -13.18 -3.84 4.41
CA GLU A 15 -13.54 -4.83 3.40
C GLU A 15 -12.78 -4.55 2.09
N PRO A 16 -11.44 -4.74 2.09
CA PRO A 16 -10.64 -4.52 0.89
C PRO A 16 -11.00 -5.56 -0.16
N ASP A 17 -11.01 -5.12 -1.42
CA ASP A 17 -11.33 -5.94 -2.59
C ASP A 17 -10.31 -5.69 -3.72
N ALA A 18 -10.52 -6.34 -4.86
CA ALA A 18 -9.64 -6.18 -6.02
C ALA A 18 -9.57 -4.72 -6.54
N ALA A 19 -10.68 -3.96 -6.44
CA ALA A 19 -10.71 -2.56 -6.85
C ALA A 19 -9.88 -1.67 -5.91
N THR A 20 -9.89 -1.99 -4.62
CA THR A 20 -9.03 -1.35 -3.62
C THR A 20 -7.55 -1.55 -3.98
N ILE A 21 -7.16 -2.78 -4.33
CA ILE A 21 -5.79 -3.10 -4.75
C ILE A 21 -5.40 -2.38 -6.06
N GLU A 22 -6.30 -2.36 -7.07
CA GLU A 22 -6.08 -1.63 -8.32
C GLU A 22 -5.79 -0.15 -8.06
N CYS A 23 -6.60 0.48 -7.21
CA CYS A 23 -6.44 1.89 -6.86
C CYS A 23 -5.07 2.17 -6.23
N MET A 24 -4.64 1.32 -5.30
CA MET A 24 -3.35 1.44 -4.61
C MET A 24 -2.17 1.23 -5.59
N ALA A 25 -2.28 0.26 -6.50
CA ALA A 25 -1.27 0.04 -7.53
C ALA A 25 -1.13 1.25 -8.47
N ARG A 26 -2.26 1.84 -8.88
CA ARG A 26 -2.27 3.05 -9.72
C ARG A 26 -1.67 4.26 -8.99
N LEU A 27 -1.93 4.40 -7.70
CA LEU A 27 -1.30 5.43 -6.87
C LEU A 27 0.22 5.26 -6.78
N GLN A 28 0.72 4.03 -6.58
CA GLN A 28 2.16 3.75 -6.59
C GLN A 28 2.79 4.11 -7.94
N ILE A 29 2.16 3.73 -9.06
CA ILE A 29 2.67 4.08 -10.41
C ILE A 29 2.75 5.60 -10.57
N ALA A 30 1.66 6.32 -10.25
CA ALA A 30 1.62 7.77 -10.34
C ALA A 30 2.68 8.44 -9.43
N ALA A 31 3.00 7.81 -8.28
CA ALA A 31 4.06 8.28 -7.41
C ALA A 31 5.46 8.07 -8.00
N LEU A 32 5.72 6.87 -8.54
CA LEU A 32 6.99 6.51 -9.16
C LEU A 32 7.31 7.37 -10.39
N GLU A 33 6.33 7.63 -11.25
CA GLU A 33 6.47 8.51 -12.42
C GLU A 33 6.92 9.93 -12.04
N ARG A 34 6.68 10.33 -10.78
CA ARG A 34 7.02 11.64 -10.22
C ARG A 34 8.21 11.57 -9.27
N GLY A 35 8.93 10.44 -9.23
CA GLY A 35 10.11 10.21 -8.41
C GLY A 35 9.84 10.08 -6.90
N GLY A 36 8.60 9.74 -6.53
CA GLY A 36 8.20 9.40 -5.17
C GLY A 36 7.98 7.90 -4.96
N ASP A 37 7.39 7.54 -3.83
CA ASP A 37 7.09 6.16 -3.43
C ASP A 37 5.83 6.14 -2.56
N LEU A 38 5.08 5.04 -2.57
CA LEU A 38 3.93 4.83 -1.68
C LEU A 38 4.31 3.81 -0.58
N SER A 39 3.90 4.08 0.65
CA SER A 39 3.96 3.12 1.76
C SER A 39 2.57 2.94 2.35
N ILE A 40 2.25 1.69 2.69
CA ILE A 40 0.98 1.34 3.30
C ILE A 40 1.19 1.10 4.79
N GLU A 41 0.43 1.82 5.60
CA GLU A 41 0.41 1.67 7.05
C GLU A 41 -0.92 1.08 7.53
N ASN A 42 -0.88 0.40 8.67
CA ASN A 42 -2.05 -0.13 9.36
C ASN A 42 -2.95 -1.04 8.48
N ALA A 43 -2.35 -1.72 7.48
CA ALA A 43 -3.07 -2.67 6.63
C ALA A 43 -3.63 -3.84 7.45
N SER A 44 -4.94 -4.06 7.32
CA SER A 44 -5.64 -5.20 7.91
C SER A 44 -5.11 -6.54 7.38
N PRO A 45 -5.24 -7.65 8.11
CA PRO A 45 -4.81 -8.96 7.63
C PRO A 45 -5.44 -9.37 6.28
N ALA A 46 -6.71 -9.00 6.08
CA ALA A 46 -7.40 -9.23 4.81
C ALA A 46 -6.76 -8.44 3.66
N LEU A 47 -6.43 -7.17 3.88
CA LEU A 47 -5.73 -6.34 2.89
C LEU A 47 -4.35 -6.90 2.57
N ARG A 48 -3.58 -7.31 3.58
CA ARG A 48 -2.26 -7.94 3.39
C ARG A 48 -2.37 -9.23 2.56
N GLY A 49 -3.36 -10.08 2.87
CA GLY A 49 -3.62 -11.30 2.12
C GLY A 49 -3.97 -11.05 0.66
N LEU A 50 -4.74 -10.00 0.37
CA LEU A 50 -5.04 -9.60 -1.01
C LEU A 50 -3.81 -9.05 -1.74
N ILE A 51 -3.00 -8.22 -1.08
CA ILE A 51 -1.75 -7.70 -1.66
C ILE A 51 -0.82 -8.86 -2.02
N GLU A 52 -0.69 -9.85 -1.14
CA GLU A 52 0.12 -11.05 -1.36
C GLU A 52 -0.46 -11.91 -2.48
N LEU A 53 -1.77 -12.15 -2.47
CA LEU A 53 -2.47 -12.90 -3.53
C LEU A 53 -2.27 -12.27 -4.91
N CYS A 54 -2.24 -10.94 -4.99
CA CYS A 54 -1.98 -10.20 -6.22
C CYS A 54 -0.50 -10.11 -6.59
N GLY A 55 0.43 -10.61 -5.75
CA GLY A 55 1.87 -10.52 -5.98
C GLY A 55 2.42 -9.10 -5.88
N LEU A 56 1.75 -8.20 -5.16
CA LEU A 56 2.09 -6.79 -5.09
C LEU A 56 2.85 -6.38 -3.82
N SER A 57 3.24 -7.33 -2.98
CA SER A 57 3.93 -7.07 -1.70
C SER A 57 5.22 -6.25 -1.87
N GLU A 58 6.00 -6.52 -2.91
CA GLU A 58 7.23 -5.76 -3.20
C GLU A 58 6.95 -4.38 -3.80
N ALA A 59 5.89 -4.26 -4.59
CA ALA A 59 5.50 -3.02 -5.24
C ALA A 59 4.84 -2.02 -4.29
N LEU A 60 4.09 -2.52 -3.30
CA LEU A 60 3.27 -1.72 -2.39
C LEU A 60 3.89 -1.52 -0.99
N ARG A 61 5.13 -2.01 -0.77
CA ARG A 61 5.95 -1.82 0.44
C ARG A 61 5.12 -1.70 1.72
N VAL A 62 4.44 -2.80 2.06
CA VAL A 62 3.63 -2.87 3.26
C VAL A 62 4.54 -2.86 4.48
N GLU A 63 4.62 -1.73 5.18
CA GLU A 63 5.35 -1.66 6.43
C GLU A 63 4.50 -2.31 7.53
N VAL A 64 4.84 -3.57 7.86
CA VAL A 64 4.36 -4.17 9.09
C VAL A 64 5.02 -3.38 10.21
N GLN A 65 4.27 -2.49 10.86
CA GLN A 65 4.70 -1.89 12.12
C GLN A 65 5.01 -3.02 13.10
N ARG A 66 6.30 -3.40 13.15
CA ARG A 66 6.83 -4.33 14.13
C ARG A 66 6.83 -3.53 15.43
N GLN A 67 5.78 -3.67 16.24
CA GLN A 67 5.77 -3.08 17.56
C GLN A 67 7.01 -3.63 18.32
N PRO A 68 7.87 -2.77 18.87
CA PRO A 68 8.97 -3.24 19.70
C PRO A 68 8.37 -3.94 20.94
N GLU A 69 8.89 -5.14 21.20
CA GLU A 69 8.59 -5.98 22.37
C GLU A 69 9.09 -5.34 23.67
#